data_AF-A0A1Z8QE10-F1
#
_entry.id   AF-A0A1Z8QE10-F1
#
_cell.length_a   1.000
_cell.length_b   1.000
_cell.length_c   1.000
_cell.angle_alpha   90.00
_cell.angle_beta   90.00
_cell.angle_gamma   90.00
#
_symmetry.space_group_name_H-M   'P 1'
#
loop_
_entity.id
_entity.type
_entity.pdbx_description
1 polymer ?
#
loop_
_entity_poly.entity_id
_entity_poly.type
_entity_poly.pdbx_seq_one_letter_code
_entity_poly.pdbx_strand_id
1 'polypeptide(L)' 'MEIVKITCTNNDRTKEAEVLERNDKYMKVQVPGTQLFIEMFRDDVNIPYTGRTAGLEFEWQPKN' A
#
# COMPACT_ATOMS: atom_id res chain seq x y z
N MET A 1 -1.10 -4.86 15.44
CA MET A 1 -0.64 -4.08 14.27
C MET A 1 -0.97 -4.91 13.05
N GLU A 2 -1.59 -4.32 12.03
CA GLU A 2 -1.96 -5.02 10.79
C GLU A 2 -0.79 -4.93 9.80
N ILE A 3 -0.43 -6.06 9.19
CA ILE A 3 0.61 -6.13 8.15
C ILE A 3 -0.05 -6.52 6.84
N VAL A 4 0.24 -5.75 5.79
CA VAL A 4 -0.22 -6.00 4.43
C VAL A 4 0.95 -6.26 3.50
N LYS A 5 0.69 -7.01 2.42
CA LYS A 5 1.69 -7.30 1.39
C LYS A 5 1.40 -6.44 0.16
N ILE A 6 2.06 -5.29 0.07
CA ILE A 6 1.93 -4.38 -1.09
C ILE A 6 2.74 -4.91 -2.27
N THR A 7 2.27 -4.68 -3.49
CA THR A 7 2.94 -5.05 -4.74
C THR A 7 3.46 -3.79 -5.42
N CYS A 8 4.72 -3.77 -5.85
CA CYS A 8 5.26 -2.72 -6.72
C CYS A 8 4.93 -3.05 -8.17
N THR A 9 4.11 -2.24 -8.84
CA THR A 9 3.65 -2.51 -10.21
C THR A 9 4.73 -2.26 -11.26
N ASN A 10 5.83 -1.61 -10.89
CA ASN A 10 6.97 -1.42 -11.80
C ASN A 10 7.82 -2.68 -12.00
N ASN A 11 7.77 -3.65 -11.07
CA ASN A 11 8.65 -4.83 -11.10
C ASN A 11 8.02 -6.11 -10.52
N ASP A 12 6.72 -6.09 -10.25
CA ASP A 12 5.92 -7.20 -9.70
C ASP A 12 6.43 -7.77 -8.37
N ARG A 13 7.33 -7.05 -7.67
CA ARG A 13 7.84 -7.50 -6.37
C ARG A 13 6.92 -7.04 -5.27
N THR A 14 6.81 -7.89 -4.27
CA THR A 14 5.98 -7.64 -3.09
C THR A 14 6.82 -7.36 -1.86
N LYS A 15 6.32 -6.51 -0.96
CA LYS A 15 6.94 -6.23 0.33
C LYS A 15 5.88 -6.19 1.42
N GLU A 16 6.24 -6.61 2.63
CA GLU A 16 5.41 -6.38 3.81
C GLU A 16 5.47 -4.91 4.20
N ALA A 17 4.33 -4.37 4.61
CA ALA A 17 4.19 -3.01 5.10
C ALA A 17 3.22 -2.99 6.30
N GLU A 18 3.55 -2.20 7.31
CA GLU A 18 2.72 -2.03 8.50
C GLU A 18 1.67 -0.96 8.23
N VAL A 19 0.40 -1.26 8.50
CA VAL A 19 -0.70 -0.31 8.34
C VAL A 19 -0.73 0.64 9.54
N LEU A 20 -0.56 1.94 9.26
CA LEU A 20 -0.61 3.01 10.26
C LEU A 20 -2.01 3.64 10.33
N GLU A 21 -2.65 3.79 9.18
CA GLU A 21 -3.99 4.35 9.05
C GLU A 21 -4.69 3.69 7.88
N ARG A 22 -5.98 3.40 8.02
CA ARG A 22 -6.79 2.83 6.94
C ARG A 22 -8.25 3.22 7.09
N ASN A 23 -8.84 3.64 5.98
CA ASN A 23 -10.28 3.80 5.80
C ASN A 23 -10.67 3.30 4.40
N ASP A 24 -11.94 3.47 4.02
CA ASP A 24 -12.46 2.93 2.76
C ASP A 24 -11.78 3.48 1.50
N LYS A 25 -11.10 4.62 1.54
CA LYS A 25 -10.50 5.25 0.34
C LYS A 25 -9.04 5.66 0.51
N TYR A 26 -8.50 5.57 1.71
CA TYR A 26 -7.13 5.93 2.05
C TYR A 26 -6.48 4.86 2.93
N MET A 27 -5.21 4.60 2.67
CA MET A 27 -4.38 3.73 3.49
C MET A 27 -2.97 4.32 3.56
N LYS A 28 -2.43 4.42 4.77
CA LYS A 28 -1.04 4.79 5.03
C LYS A 28 -0.30 3.59 5.58
N VAL A 29 0.82 3.24 4.94
CA VAL A 29 1.67 2.14 5.37
C VAL A 29 3.12 2.58 5.56
N GLN A 30 3.83 1.92 6.46
CA GLN A 30 5.27 2.06 6.65
C GLN A 30 5.98 0.79 6.18
N VAL A 31 7.08 0.93 5.44
CA VAL A 31 7.89 -0.22 5.00
C VAL A 31 8.91 -0.54 6.09
N PRO A 32 8.85 -1.74 6.71
CA PRO A 32 9.74 -2.12 7.80
C PRO A 32 11.22 -2.04 7.40
N GLY A 33 12.06 -1.59 8.34
CA GLY A 33 13.49 -1.38 8.11
C GLY A 33 13.81 -0.10 7.31
N THR A 34 12.81 0.74 7.03
CA THR A 34 12.99 2.03 6.35
C THR A 34 12.22 3.14 7.07
N GLN A 35 12.53 4.40 6.76
CA GLN A 35 11.73 5.57 7.14
C GLN A 35 10.66 5.90 6.09
N LEU A 36 10.42 5.01 5.12
CA LEU A 36 9.51 5.26 4.01
C LEU A 36 8.07 5.01 4.44
N PHE A 37 7.24 6.01 4.22
CA PHE A 37 5.79 5.89 4.28
C PHE A 37 5.22 5.91 2.86
N ILE A 38 4.16 5.13 2.65
CA ILE A 38 3.43 5.07 1.39
C ILE A 38 1.99 5.40 1.70
N GLU A 39 1.50 6.48 1.09
CA GLU A 39 0.10 6.86 1.09
C GLU A 39 -0.54 6.30 -0.17
N MET A 40 -1.62 5.53 0.01
CA MET A 40 -2.31 4.81 -1.03
C MET A 40 -3.79 5.20 -1.01
N PHE A 41 -4.37 5.41 -2.19
CA PHE A 41 -5.72 5.91 -2.37
C PHE A 41 -6.53 5.01 -3.30
N ARG A 42 -7.84 5.05 -3.18
CA ARG A 42 -8.77 4.44 -4.14
C ARG A 42 -10.08 5.20 -4.20
N ASP A 43 -10.72 5.19 -5.36
CA ASP A 43 -11.99 5.87 -5.57
C ASP A 43 -13.21 4.98 -5.33
N ASP A 44 -13.04 3.67 -5.50
CA ASP A 44 -14.07 2.63 -5.33
C ASP A 44 -13.58 1.54 -4.36
N VAL A 45 -14.46 0.99 -3.54
CA VAL A 45 -14.09 -0.04 -2.55
C VAL A 45 -13.77 -1.40 -3.19
N ASN A 46 -14.15 -1.59 -4.45
CA ASN A 46 -13.94 -2.80 -5.24
C ASN A 46 -12.63 -2.77 -6.05
N ILE A 47 -11.89 -1.65 -6.04
CA ILE A 47 -10.58 -1.54 -6.69
C ILE A 47 -9.44 -1.52 -5.66
N PRO A 48 -8.20 -1.86 -6.06
CA PRO A 48 -7.03 -1.75 -5.21
C PRO A 48 -6.79 -0.31 -4.74
N TYR A 49 -6.18 -0.16 -3.57
CA TYR A 49 -5.47 1.06 -3.21
C TYR A 49 -4.23 1.17 -4.08
N THR A 50 -3.92 2.38 -4.57
CA THR A 50 -2.68 2.67 -5.31
C THR A 50 -1.95 3.86 -4.70
N GLY A 51 -0.62 3.79 -4.63
CA GLY A 51 0.21 4.86 -4.08
C GLY A 51 1.49 5.02 -4.86
N ARG A 52 2.04 6.24 -4.86
CA ARG A 52 3.30 6.55 -5.53
C ARG A 52 4.29 7.15 -4.56
N THR A 53 5.51 6.60 -4.52
CA THR A 53 6.61 7.17 -3.74
C THR A 53 7.95 6.82 -4.37
N ALA A 54 8.93 7.72 -4.26
CA ALA A 54 10.28 7.52 -4.79
C ALA A 54 10.35 7.05 -6.26
N GLY A 55 9.39 7.48 -7.10
CA GLY A 55 9.31 7.07 -8.51
C GLY A 55 8.76 5.65 -8.76
N LEU A 56 8.25 4.99 -7.72
CA LEU A 56 7.62 3.68 -7.79
C LEU A 56 6.12 3.78 -7.51
N GLU A 57 5.36 2.85 -8.08
CA GLU A 57 3.93 2.69 -7.89
C GLU A 57 3.64 1.37 -7.17
N PHE A 58 2.76 1.45 -6.17
CA PHE A 58 2.41 0.34 -5.31
C PHE A 58 0.91 0.13 -5.31
N GLU A 59 0.49 -1.13 -5.24
CA GLU A 59 -0.91 -1.52 -5.13
C GLU A 59 -1.16 -2.51 -3.99
N TRP A 60 -2.37 -2.46 -3.45
CA TRP A 60 -2.86 -3.47 -2.52
C TRP A 60 -4.38 -3.55 -2.53
N GLN A 61 -4.91 -4.77 -2.47
CA GLN A 61 -6.35 -5.02 -2.34
C GLN A 61 -6.59 -6.04 -1.21
N PRO A 62 -7.63 -5.84 -0.36
CA PRO A 62 -8.02 -6.85 0.61
C PRO A 62 -8.43 -8.14 -0.11
N LYS A 63 -7.93 -9.29 0.36
CA LYS A 63 -8.45 -10.59 -0.09
C LYS A 63 -9.73 -10.89 0.68
N ASN A 64 -10.81 -11.22 -0.03
CA ASN A 64 -12.05 -11.73 0.55
C ASN A 64 -11.83 -13.08 1.25
#